data_AF-A0A024GX16-F1
#
_entry.id   AF-A0A024GX16-F1
#
_cell.length_a   1.000
_cell.length_b   1.000
_cell.length_c   1.000
_cell.angle_alpha   90.00
_cell.angle_beta   90.00
_cell.angle_gamma   90.00
#
_symmetry.space_group_name_H-M   'P 1'
#
loop_
_entity.id
_entity.type
_entity.pdbx_description
1 polymer ?
#
loop_
_entity_poly.entity_id
_entity_poly.type
_entity_poly.pdbx_seq_one_letter_code
_entity_poly.pdbx_strand_id
1 'polypeptide(L)'
;MDPEYVILAVNPAFVDLVGIPSIDLVGHQAFEVFGENPSQAEQEPARVMRESLERVKRTGKRDSMFLHRFDIPDPGRPGAFLERHWSPVNNPVLDEEGHVVAFLQEIRDVTEHREDLVRLLAYLSADPDVSDADLKQRFTEYSAATMVTSSLYHSARKEVEQLQEAMRSRAGIEQAKGILMAQHRCTSEEAFNRLQVMSSNNNVKLKDVAAAIVYQAAAPRRGR
;
A
#
# COMPACT_ATOMS: atom_id res chain seq x y z
N MET A 1 -0.02 6.36 6.49
CA MET A 1 0.63 7.22 7.49
C MET A 1 0.44 8.66 7.06
N ASP A 2 0.30 9.62 7.97
CA ASP A 2 0.18 11.05 7.62
C ASP A 2 1.56 11.72 7.41
N PRO A 3 1.63 13.00 7.01
CA PRO A 3 2.88 13.73 6.79
C PRO A 3 3.75 13.96 8.04
N GLU A 4 3.19 13.73 9.24
CA GLU A 4 3.86 13.82 10.55
C GLU A 4 4.20 12.44 11.11
N TYR A 5 4.10 11.40 10.26
CA TYR A 5 4.46 10.02 10.54
C TYR A 5 3.54 9.26 11.50
N VAL A 6 2.32 9.77 11.69
CA VAL A 6 1.30 9.06 12.48
C VAL A 6 0.69 7.93 11.64
N ILE A 7 0.62 6.74 12.23
CA ILE A 7 0.03 5.57 11.59
C ILE A 7 -1.49 5.75 11.56
N LEU A 8 -2.05 5.97 10.36
CA LEU A 8 -3.49 6.12 10.17
C LEU A 8 -4.24 4.79 10.08
N ALA A 9 -3.58 3.75 9.56
CA ALA A 9 -4.15 2.41 9.37
C ALA A 9 -3.02 1.40 9.08
N VAL A 10 -3.29 0.13 9.39
CA VAL A 10 -2.42 -1.02 9.06
C VAL A 10 -3.27 -2.17 8.54
N ASN A 11 -2.68 -3.06 7.73
CA ASN A 11 -3.32 -4.29 7.29
C ASN A 11 -2.98 -5.46 8.24
N PRO A 12 -3.72 -6.58 8.18
CA PRO A 12 -3.44 -7.75 9.03
C PRO A 12 -2.02 -8.32 8.84
N ALA A 13 -1.53 -8.37 7.61
CA ALA A 13 -0.19 -8.92 7.32
C ALA A 13 0.93 -8.14 8.04
N PHE A 14 0.80 -6.81 8.17
CA PHE A 14 1.77 -6.01 8.91
C PHE A 14 1.68 -6.27 10.41
N VAL A 15 0.46 -6.42 10.96
CA VAL A 15 0.24 -6.80 12.37
C VAL A 15 0.91 -8.14 12.67
N ASP A 16 0.72 -9.14 11.81
CA ASP A 16 1.33 -10.46 11.96
C ASP A 16 2.87 -10.39 11.88
N LEU A 17 3.40 -9.55 10.99
CA LEU A 17 4.85 -9.36 10.82
C LEU A 17 5.51 -8.80 12.08
N VAL A 18 4.91 -7.77 12.68
CA VAL A 18 5.52 -7.06 13.82
C VAL A 18 5.06 -7.60 15.18
N GLY A 19 3.98 -8.37 15.23
CA GLY A 19 3.42 -8.92 16.47
C GLY A 19 2.79 -7.89 17.39
N ILE A 20 2.45 -6.70 16.88
CA ILE A 20 1.83 -5.61 17.65
C ILE A 20 0.39 -5.40 17.14
N PRO A 21 -0.63 -5.43 18.01
CA PRO A 21 -2.02 -5.22 17.62
C PRO A 21 -2.26 -3.88 16.91
N SER A 22 -3.15 -3.86 15.93
CA SER A 22 -3.50 -2.63 15.17
C SER A 22 -3.91 -1.46 16.07
N ILE A 23 -4.59 -1.72 17.19
CA ILE A 23 -5.02 -0.68 18.15
C ILE A 23 -3.83 0.01 18.85
N ASP A 24 -2.71 -0.69 18.99
CA ASP A 24 -1.48 -0.15 19.60
C ASP A 24 -0.56 0.49 18.55
N LEU A 25 -0.87 0.32 17.26
CA LEU A 25 -0.16 0.93 16.14
C LEU A 25 -0.85 2.22 15.67
N VAL A 26 -2.16 2.17 15.44
CA VAL A 26 -2.92 3.29 14.87
C VAL A 26 -2.97 4.46 15.83
N GLY A 27 -2.77 5.68 15.31
CA GLY A 27 -2.73 6.92 16.08
C GLY A 27 -1.37 7.22 16.73
N HIS A 28 -0.41 6.29 16.66
CA HIS A 28 0.94 6.48 17.20
C HIS A 28 1.95 6.86 16.11
N GLN A 29 3.05 7.49 16.53
CA GLN A 29 4.13 7.92 15.65
C GLN A 29 5.00 6.71 15.28
N ALA A 30 5.12 6.40 13.99
CA ALA A 30 5.69 5.15 13.49
C ALA A 30 7.13 4.85 13.97
N PHE A 31 7.94 5.87 14.19
CA PHE A 31 9.33 5.76 14.68
C PHE A 31 9.46 5.67 16.19
N GLU A 32 8.38 5.92 16.94
CA GLU A 32 8.36 5.78 18.41
C GLU A 32 7.85 4.39 18.82
N VAL A 33 6.92 3.84 18.04
CA VAL A 33 6.24 2.56 18.33
C VAL A 33 7.21 1.38 18.48
N PHE A 34 8.26 1.32 17.65
CA PHE A 34 9.21 0.21 17.67
C PHE A 34 10.38 0.40 18.65
N GLY A 35 10.51 1.60 19.24
CA GLY A 35 11.64 1.95 20.11
C GLY A 35 13.00 1.96 19.41
N GLU A 36 14.05 2.23 20.18
CA GLU A 36 15.43 2.20 19.70
C GLU A 36 16.11 0.89 20.10
N ASN A 37 16.76 0.22 19.14
CA ASN A 37 17.65 -0.89 19.43
C ASN A 37 19.07 -0.36 19.69
N PRO A 38 19.63 -0.50 20.90
CA PRO A 38 20.98 -0.01 21.22
C PRO A 38 22.07 -0.61 20.33
N SER A 39 21.87 -1.84 19.86
CA SER A 39 22.80 -2.53 18.94
C SER A 39 22.84 -1.91 17.54
N GLN A 40 21.87 -1.04 17.22
CA GLN A 40 21.76 -0.34 15.95
C GLN A 40 21.94 1.19 16.07
N ALA A 41 22.47 1.67 17.19
CA ALA A 41 22.57 3.11 17.48
C ALA A 41 23.42 3.86 16.43
N GLU A 42 24.48 3.24 15.89
CA GLU A 42 25.32 3.87 14.86
C GLU A 42 24.67 3.86 13.48
N GLN A 43 23.85 2.85 13.17
CA GLN A 43 23.20 2.72 11.86
C GLN A 43 21.92 3.57 11.75
N GLU A 44 21.33 3.95 12.89
CA GLU A 44 20.14 4.79 13.01
C GLU A 44 19.04 4.42 11.98
N PRO A 45 18.54 3.17 11.97
CA PRO A 45 17.68 2.69 10.90
C PRO A 45 16.38 3.51 10.74
N ALA A 46 15.81 3.98 11.86
CA ALA A 46 14.67 4.91 11.85
C ALA A 46 14.97 6.23 11.14
N ARG A 47 16.18 6.78 11.30
CA ARG A 47 16.62 8.01 10.62
C ARG A 47 16.69 7.80 9.11
N VAL A 48 17.27 6.68 8.67
CA VAL A 48 17.40 6.34 7.24
C VAL A 48 16.03 6.15 6.58
N MET A 49 15.08 5.50 7.26
CA MET A 49 13.69 5.39 6.80
C MET A 49 13.00 6.76 6.74
N ARG A 50 13.19 7.61 7.75
CA ARG A 50 12.64 8.98 7.77
C ARG A 50 13.14 9.79 6.59
N GLU A 51 14.43 9.72 6.26
CA GLU A 51 15.00 10.40 5.08
C GLU A 51 14.34 9.95 3.77
N SER A 52 13.97 8.67 3.65
CA SER A 52 13.21 8.17 2.50
C SER A 52 11.84 8.83 2.40
N LEU A 53 11.08 8.87 3.50
CA LEU A 53 9.77 9.52 3.52
C LEU A 53 9.87 11.03 3.30
N GLU A 54 10.92 11.69 3.80
CA GLU A 54 11.18 13.11 3.53
C GLU A 54 11.50 13.37 2.05
N ARG A 55 12.25 12.47 1.38
CA ARG A 55 12.42 12.56 -0.09
C ARG A 55 11.07 12.43 -0.80
N VAL A 56 10.19 11.52 -0.38
CA VAL A 56 8.85 11.38 -0.94
C VAL A 56 8.02 12.66 -0.72
N LYS A 57 8.01 13.18 0.51
CA LYS A 57 7.31 14.43 0.90
C LYS A 57 7.75 15.60 0.03
N ARG A 58 9.07 15.78 -0.14
CA ARG A 58 9.65 16.87 -0.92
C ARG A 58 9.43 16.74 -2.42
N THR A 59 9.48 15.53 -2.96
CA THR A 59 9.49 15.31 -4.42
C THR A 59 8.14 14.91 -5.01
N GLY A 60 7.20 14.44 -4.19
CA GLY A 60 5.96 13.84 -4.65
C GLY A 60 6.16 12.54 -5.45
N LYS A 61 7.36 11.94 -5.40
CA LYS A 61 7.70 10.70 -6.12
C LYS A 61 7.91 9.56 -5.15
N ARG A 62 7.59 8.34 -5.59
CA ARG A 62 7.89 7.12 -4.81
C ARG A 62 9.38 6.97 -4.55
N ASP A 63 9.74 6.48 -3.37
CA ASP A 63 11.11 6.12 -2.99
C ASP A 63 11.14 4.63 -2.58
N SER A 64 12.15 3.91 -3.05
CA SER A 64 12.30 2.47 -2.78
C SER A 64 13.62 2.25 -2.05
N MET A 65 13.56 1.57 -0.90
CA MET A 65 14.76 1.18 -0.17
C MET A 65 14.99 -0.31 -0.35
N PHE A 66 16.26 -0.67 -0.53
CA PHE A 66 16.67 -2.06 -0.75
C PHE A 66 17.45 -2.54 0.46
N LEU A 67 17.06 -3.69 1.00
CA LEU A 67 17.74 -4.39 2.09
C LEU A 67 18.06 -3.47 3.29
N HIS A 68 17.02 -2.93 3.90
CA HIS A 68 17.11 -2.09 5.09
C HIS A 68 16.99 -2.94 6.36
N ARG A 69 18.07 -3.05 7.14
CA ARG A 69 18.02 -3.72 8.44
C ARG A 69 17.24 -2.85 9.44
N PHE A 70 16.15 -3.37 9.98
CA PHE A 70 15.30 -2.69 10.95
C PHE A 70 14.83 -3.69 11.99
N ASP A 71 15.59 -3.86 13.07
CA ASP A 71 15.25 -4.87 14.07
C ASP A 71 14.02 -4.39 14.87
N ILE A 72 13.11 -5.30 15.18
CA ILE A 72 11.86 -5.00 15.90
C ILE A 72 11.88 -5.62 17.30
N PRO A 73 11.17 -5.06 18.29
CA PRO A 73 11.06 -5.68 19.62
C PRO A 73 10.55 -7.12 19.54
N ASP A 74 11.13 -8.02 20.34
CA ASP A 74 10.62 -9.40 20.49
C ASP A 74 9.42 -9.41 21.44
N PRO A 75 8.19 -9.72 20.96
CA PRO A 75 7.01 -9.75 21.81
C PRO A 75 7.09 -10.81 22.93
N GLY A 76 7.88 -11.88 22.73
CA GLY A 76 8.06 -12.95 23.70
C GLY A 76 9.19 -12.69 24.70
N ARG A 77 10.04 -11.68 24.46
CA ARG A 77 11.22 -11.38 25.28
C ARG A 77 11.42 -9.87 25.43
N PRO A 78 10.78 -9.23 26.44
CA PRO A 78 10.92 -7.80 26.68
C PRO A 78 12.38 -7.36 26.76
N GLY A 79 12.73 -6.32 25.99
CA GLY A 79 14.10 -5.79 25.91
C GLY A 79 15.01 -6.51 24.90
N ALA A 80 14.57 -7.62 24.30
CA ALA A 80 15.24 -8.24 23.16
C ALA A 80 14.64 -7.73 21.84
N PHE A 81 15.41 -7.85 20.77
CA PHE A 81 15.02 -7.48 19.42
C PHE A 81 15.18 -8.66 18.47
N LEU A 82 14.27 -8.77 17.52
CA LEU A 82 14.33 -9.70 16.40
C LEU A 82 15.01 -9.01 15.22
N GLU A 83 16.09 -9.61 14.74
CA GLU A 83 16.74 -9.15 13.53
C GLU A 83 15.79 -9.27 12.34
N ARG A 84 15.62 -8.15 11.62
CA ARG A 84 14.78 -8.09 10.43
C ARG A 84 15.46 -7.28 9.34
N HIS A 85 15.28 -7.72 8.10
CA HIS A 85 15.70 -7.01 6.91
C HIS A 85 14.48 -6.75 6.04
N TRP A 86 14.18 -5.48 5.82
CA TRP A 86 13.00 -5.02 5.09
C TRP A 86 13.38 -4.44 3.73
N SER A 87 12.47 -4.56 2.76
CA SER A 87 12.54 -3.87 1.47
C SER A 87 11.32 -2.95 1.33
N PRO A 88 11.31 -1.77 1.97
CA PRO A 88 10.16 -0.89 1.99
C PRO A 88 10.04 -0.06 0.69
N VAL A 89 8.79 0.20 0.30
CA VAL A 89 8.44 1.15 -0.77
C VAL A 89 7.50 2.21 -0.20
N ASN A 90 7.94 3.46 -0.29
CA ASN A 90 7.21 4.61 0.22
C ASN A 90 6.53 5.34 -0.95
N ASN A 91 5.20 5.26 -1.00
CA ASN A 91 4.39 5.86 -2.06
C ASN A 91 3.66 7.10 -1.52
N PRO A 92 3.71 8.24 -2.22
CA PRO A 92 2.93 9.41 -1.84
C PRO A 92 1.45 9.20 -2.18
N VAL A 93 0.58 9.70 -1.31
CA VAL A 93 -0.83 9.94 -1.59
C VAL A 93 -0.98 11.44 -1.78
N LEU A 94 -1.46 11.85 -2.94
CA LEU A 94 -1.54 13.25 -3.35
C LEU A 94 -2.99 13.77 -3.28
N ASP A 95 -3.15 15.05 -2.97
CA ASP A 95 -4.41 15.79 -3.22
C ASP A 95 -4.56 16.21 -4.69
N GLU A 96 -5.61 16.97 -5.00
CA GLU A 96 -5.89 17.45 -6.37
C GLU A 96 -4.85 18.47 -6.84
N GLU A 97 -4.22 19.18 -5.91
CA GLU A 97 -3.17 20.17 -6.14
C GLU A 97 -1.76 19.55 -6.24
N GLY A 98 -1.62 18.25 -5.96
CA GLY A 98 -0.36 17.52 -6.03
C GLY A 98 0.49 17.56 -4.76
N HIS A 99 -0.06 18.01 -3.62
CA HIS A 99 0.62 17.96 -2.33
C HIS A 99 0.48 16.58 -1.68
N VAL A 100 1.53 16.16 -0.98
CA VAL A 100 1.53 14.90 -0.24
C VAL A 100 0.68 15.04 1.03
N VAL A 101 -0.47 14.36 1.05
CA VAL A 101 -1.40 14.33 2.20
C VAL A 101 -1.26 13.07 3.06
N ALA A 102 -0.64 12.02 2.53
CA ALA A 102 -0.31 10.81 3.27
C ALA A 102 0.78 10.00 2.55
N PHE A 103 1.30 8.98 3.23
CA PHE A 103 2.16 7.94 2.67
C PHE A 103 1.47 6.57 2.75
N LEU A 104 1.55 5.83 1.65
CA LEU A 104 1.31 4.39 1.62
C LEU A 104 2.67 3.68 1.63
N GLN A 105 2.97 3.00 2.74
CA GLN A 105 4.19 2.23 2.90
C GLN A 105 3.90 0.75 2.68
N GLU A 106 4.65 0.13 1.78
CA GLU A 106 4.65 -1.32 1.57
C GLU A 106 5.93 -1.90 2.16
N ILE A 107 5.82 -2.80 3.12
CA ILE A 107 6.98 -3.47 3.75
C ILE A 107 6.99 -4.93 3.32
N ARG A 108 8.12 -5.36 2.78
CA ARG A 108 8.42 -6.78 2.54
C ARG A 108 9.54 -7.21 3.47
N ASP A 109 9.28 -8.23 4.28
CA ASP A 109 10.32 -8.91 5.03
C ASP A 109 11.14 -9.79 4.08
N VAL A 110 12.44 -9.55 4.00
CA VAL A 110 13.40 -10.28 3.19
C VAL A 110 14.51 -10.89 4.05
N THR A 111 14.29 -11.01 5.37
CA THR A 111 15.27 -11.52 6.34
C THR A 111 15.86 -12.86 5.91
N GLU A 112 15.01 -13.81 5.49
CA GLU A 112 15.44 -15.14 5.05
C GLU A 112 16.29 -15.13 3.77
N HIS A 113 16.23 -14.06 2.97
CA HIS A 113 16.89 -13.95 1.67
C HIS A 113 18.04 -12.94 1.69
N ARG A 114 18.41 -12.46 2.89
CA ARG A 114 19.41 -11.42 3.09
C ARG A 114 20.73 -11.74 2.40
N GLU A 115 21.28 -12.94 2.61
CA GLU A 115 22.61 -13.29 2.09
C GLU A 115 22.66 -13.26 0.56
N ASP A 116 21.61 -13.77 -0.09
CA ASP A 116 21.50 -13.75 -1.54
C ASP A 116 21.38 -12.31 -2.07
N LEU A 117 20.59 -11.47 -1.41
CA LEU A 117 20.42 -10.06 -1.78
C LEU A 117 21.71 -9.25 -1.59
N VAL A 118 22.47 -9.48 -0.51
CA VAL A 118 23.78 -8.83 -0.30
C VAL A 118 24.74 -9.20 -1.43
N ARG A 119 24.81 -10.48 -1.80
CA ARG A 119 25.68 -10.95 -2.89
C ARG A 119 25.27 -10.34 -4.23
N LEU A 120 23.97 -10.24 -4.49
CA LEU A 120 23.45 -9.63 -5.71
C LEU A 120 23.75 -8.13 -5.80
N LEU A 121 23.57 -7.38 -4.70
CA LEU A 121 23.91 -5.96 -4.63
C LEU A 121 25.42 -5.73 -4.78
N ALA A 122 26.26 -6.58 -4.18
CA ALA A 122 27.70 -6.53 -4.35
C ALA A 122 28.11 -6.73 -5.82
N TYR A 123 27.45 -7.63 -6.55
CA TYR A 123 27.69 -7.84 -7.99
C TYR A 123 27.26 -6.65 -8.85
N LEU A 124 26.06 -6.09 -8.61
CA LEU A 124 25.59 -4.90 -9.33
C LEU A 124 26.47 -3.66 -9.08
N SER A 125 27.16 -3.65 -7.94
CA SER A 125 28.09 -2.59 -7.54
C SER A 125 29.54 -2.92 -7.92
N ALA A 126 29.81 -4.13 -8.43
CA ALA A 126 31.14 -4.56 -8.83
C ALA A 126 31.44 -4.17 -10.28
N ASP A 127 32.73 -3.96 -10.55
CA ASP A 127 33.27 -3.68 -11.88
C ASP A 127 32.91 -4.83 -12.86
N PRO A 128 32.40 -4.59 -14.09
CA PRO A 128 31.95 -5.62 -15.02
C PRO A 128 32.98 -6.69 -15.41
N ASP A 129 34.26 -6.49 -15.04
CA ASP A 129 35.39 -7.33 -15.42
C ASP A 129 35.63 -8.54 -14.48
N VAL A 130 34.85 -8.70 -13.41
CA VAL A 130 34.95 -9.88 -12.52
C VAL A 130 34.22 -11.08 -13.14
N SER A 131 34.97 -11.92 -13.85
CA SER A 131 34.44 -13.17 -14.42
C SER A 131 34.41 -14.31 -13.39
N ASP A 132 33.31 -14.43 -12.66
CA ASP A 132 32.99 -15.64 -11.89
C ASP A 132 31.75 -16.32 -12.50
N ALA A 133 31.97 -17.50 -13.10
CA ALA A 133 30.96 -18.23 -13.86
C ALA A 133 29.84 -18.82 -12.98
N ASP A 134 30.17 -19.24 -11.75
CA ASP A 134 29.15 -19.75 -10.80
C ASP A 134 28.23 -18.61 -10.34
N LEU A 135 28.79 -17.42 -10.14
CA LEU A 135 28.04 -16.22 -9.78
C LEU A 135 27.16 -15.72 -10.93
N LYS A 136 27.62 -15.76 -12.19
CA LYS A 136 26.80 -15.42 -13.37
C LYS A 136 25.62 -16.39 -13.54
N GLN A 137 25.84 -17.67 -13.28
CA GLN A 137 24.78 -18.68 -13.33
C GLN A 137 23.74 -18.47 -12.21
N ARG A 138 24.17 -18.30 -10.96
CA ARG A 138 23.28 -18.00 -9.83
C ARG A 138 22.55 -16.66 -9.99
N PHE A 139 23.21 -15.64 -10.55
CA PHE A 139 22.58 -14.38 -10.93
C PHE A 139 21.46 -14.60 -11.95
N THR A 140 21.71 -15.39 -12.99
CA THR A 140 20.71 -15.72 -14.01
C THR A 140 19.51 -16.46 -13.40
N GLU A 141 19.76 -17.43 -12.52
CA GLU A 141 18.71 -18.18 -11.82
C GLU A 141 17.88 -17.29 -10.88
N TYR A 142 18.53 -16.46 -10.05
CA TYR A 142 17.84 -15.59 -9.09
C TYR A 142 17.11 -14.43 -9.77
N SER A 143 17.72 -13.83 -10.80
CA SER A 143 17.07 -12.79 -11.59
C SER A 143 15.87 -13.33 -12.36
N ALA A 144 15.96 -14.54 -12.95
CA ALA A 144 14.82 -15.20 -13.58
C ALA A 144 13.70 -15.51 -12.56
N ALA A 145 14.03 -16.05 -11.39
CA ALA A 145 13.05 -16.34 -10.32
C ALA A 145 12.38 -15.05 -9.80
N THR A 146 13.15 -13.97 -9.64
CA THR A 146 12.65 -12.66 -9.22
C THR A 146 11.77 -12.04 -10.30
N MET A 147 12.15 -12.14 -11.58
CA MET A 147 11.35 -11.65 -12.71
C MET A 147 10.02 -12.39 -12.83
N VAL A 148 10.01 -13.72 -12.69
CA VAL A 148 8.78 -14.53 -12.70
C VAL A 148 7.89 -14.15 -11.53
N THR A 149 8.43 -14.09 -10.31
CA THR A 149 7.66 -13.72 -9.11
C THR A 149 7.13 -12.29 -9.20
N SER A 150 7.92 -11.34 -9.71
CA SER A 150 7.49 -9.95 -9.92
C SER A 150 6.39 -9.83 -10.97
N SER A 151 6.49 -10.60 -12.07
CA SER A 151 5.47 -10.64 -13.13
C SER A 151 4.16 -11.25 -12.64
N LEU A 152 4.24 -12.35 -11.88
CA LEU A 152 3.08 -12.99 -11.25
C LEU A 152 2.44 -12.06 -10.22
N TYR A 153 3.23 -11.41 -9.38
CA TYR A 153 2.74 -10.43 -8.41
C TYR A 153 2.08 -9.24 -9.08
N HIS A 154 2.68 -8.69 -10.14
CA HIS A 154 2.09 -7.59 -10.90
C HIS A 154 0.77 -8.00 -11.56
N SER A 155 0.71 -9.20 -12.14
CA SER A 155 -0.50 -9.74 -12.76
C SER A 155 -1.61 -9.95 -11.74
N ALA A 156 -1.30 -10.61 -10.61
CA ALA A 156 -2.24 -10.81 -9.52
C ALA A 156 -2.73 -9.49 -8.92
N ARG A 157 -1.83 -8.51 -8.74
CA ARG A 157 -2.20 -7.18 -8.23
C ARG A 157 -3.13 -6.45 -9.19
N LYS A 158 -2.87 -6.51 -10.50
CA LYS A 158 -3.74 -5.93 -11.53
C LYS A 158 -5.13 -6.57 -11.53
N GLU A 159 -5.21 -7.89 -11.36
CA GLU A 159 -6.49 -8.60 -11.23
C GLU A 159 -7.25 -8.17 -9.97
N VAL A 160 -6.57 -8.07 -8.83
CA VAL A 160 -7.17 -7.59 -7.58
C VAL A 160 -7.70 -6.16 -7.73
N GLU A 161 -6.93 -5.25 -8.34
CA GLU A 161 -7.35 -3.87 -8.61
C GLU A 161 -8.61 -3.83 -9.51
N GLN A 162 -8.65 -4.65 -10.57
CA GLN A 162 -9.82 -4.75 -11.46
C GLN A 162 -11.05 -5.31 -10.74
N LEU A 163 -10.89 -6.36 -9.93
CA LEU A 163 -11.97 -6.93 -9.13
C LEU A 163 -12.49 -5.94 -8.09
N GLN A 164 -11.60 -5.22 -7.41
CA GLN A 164 -12.00 -4.19 -6.44
C GLN A 164 -12.77 -3.05 -7.12
N GLU A 165 -12.32 -2.56 -8.27
CA GLU A 165 -13.05 -1.54 -9.03
C GLU A 165 -14.43 -2.04 -9.47
N ALA A 166 -14.51 -3.28 -9.96
CA ALA A 166 -15.78 -3.90 -10.33
C ALA A 166 -16.73 -4.04 -9.12
N MET A 167 -16.22 -4.43 -7.94
CA MET A 167 -16.99 -4.56 -6.71
C MET A 167 -17.47 -3.19 -6.19
N ARG A 168 -16.62 -2.15 -6.20
CA ARG A 168 -17.01 -0.78 -5.82
C ARG A 168 -18.11 -0.23 -6.73
N SER A 169 -17.95 -0.41 -8.05
CA SER A 169 -18.96 -0.03 -9.04
C SER A 169 -20.29 -0.74 -8.80
N ARG A 170 -20.26 -2.07 -8.58
CA ARG A 170 -21.47 -2.86 -8.30
C ARG A 170 -22.15 -2.44 -6.99
N ALA A 171 -21.38 -2.19 -5.93
CA ALA A 171 -21.93 -1.74 -4.65
C ALA A 171 -22.64 -0.37 -4.78
N GLY A 172 -22.04 0.59 -5.49
CA GLY A 172 -22.65 1.90 -5.73
C GLY A 172 -23.94 1.81 -6.57
N ILE A 173 -23.94 0.96 -7.60
CA ILE A 173 -25.13 0.72 -8.43
C ILE A 173 -26.27 0.09 -7.62
N GLU A 174 -25.99 -0.90 -6.77
CA GLU A 174 -27.01 -1.53 -5.93
C GLU A 174 -27.56 -0.56 -4.87
N GLN A 175 -26.72 0.29 -4.27
CA GLN A 175 -27.17 1.34 -3.36
C GLN A 175 -28.10 2.35 -4.06
N ALA A 176 -27.71 2.83 -5.26
CA ALA A 176 -28.53 3.75 -6.04
C ALA A 176 -29.88 3.13 -6.44
N LYS A 177 -29.90 1.85 -6.83
CA LYS A 177 -31.15 1.10 -7.07
C LYS A 177 -32.02 1.09 -5.82
N GLY A 178 -31.47 0.79 -4.65
CA GLY A 178 -32.21 0.80 -3.38
C GLY A 178 -32.85 2.15 -3.07
N ILE A 179 -32.11 3.26 -3.29
CA ILE A 179 -32.62 4.63 -3.12
C ILE A 179 -33.79 4.90 -4.09
N LEU A 180 -33.62 4.58 -5.37
CA LEU A 180 -34.65 4.81 -6.38
C LEU A 180 -35.90 3.96 -6.13
N MET A 181 -35.73 2.70 -5.71
CA MET A 181 -36.84 1.84 -5.29
C MET A 181 -37.63 2.49 -4.15
N ALA A 182 -36.96 3.03 -3.13
CA ALA A 182 -37.60 3.69 -2.00
C ALA A 182 -38.30 5.00 -2.39
N GLN A 183 -37.68 5.82 -3.25
CA GLN A 183 -38.21 7.12 -3.66
C GLN A 183 -39.38 7.01 -4.65
N HIS A 184 -39.30 6.09 -5.59
CA HIS A 184 -40.28 5.94 -6.68
C HIS A 184 -41.26 4.79 -6.48
N ARG A 185 -41.11 4.02 -5.38
CA ARG A 185 -41.90 2.82 -5.08
C ARG A 185 -41.96 1.85 -6.26
N CYS A 186 -40.80 1.62 -6.89
CA CYS A 186 -40.67 0.75 -8.04
C CYS A 186 -39.87 -0.51 -7.69
N THR A 187 -39.94 -1.49 -8.57
CA THR A 187 -39.16 -2.72 -8.49
C THR A 187 -37.67 -2.47 -8.74
N SER A 188 -36.83 -3.44 -8.40
CA SER A 188 -35.38 -3.39 -8.65
C SER A 188 -35.04 -3.26 -10.14
N GLU A 189 -35.83 -3.89 -11.00
CA GLU A 189 -35.67 -3.87 -12.46
C GLU A 189 -36.04 -2.49 -13.03
N GLU A 190 -37.16 -1.93 -12.61
CA GLU A 190 -37.57 -0.57 -13.00
C GLU A 190 -36.56 0.50 -12.52
N ALA A 191 -36.00 0.32 -11.32
CA ALA A 191 -34.95 1.21 -10.79
C ALA A 191 -33.66 1.14 -11.62
N PHE A 192 -33.25 -0.06 -12.03
CA PHE A 192 -32.07 -0.23 -12.88
C PHE A 192 -32.28 0.34 -14.29
N ASN A 193 -33.46 0.12 -14.89
CA ASN A 193 -33.81 0.71 -16.18
C ASN A 193 -33.77 2.25 -16.13
N ARG A 194 -34.21 2.85 -15.02
CA ARG A 194 -34.09 4.30 -14.81
C ARG A 194 -32.64 4.77 -14.74
N LEU A 195 -31.76 4.04 -14.05
CA LEU A 195 -30.32 4.35 -14.05
C LEU A 195 -29.74 4.30 -15.48
N GLN A 196 -30.11 3.29 -16.27
CA GLN A 196 -29.67 3.18 -17.67
C GLN A 196 -30.16 4.35 -18.52
N VAL A 197 -31.43 4.74 -18.38
CA VAL A 197 -31.98 5.91 -19.09
C VAL A 197 -31.25 7.19 -18.69
N MET A 198 -30.99 7.40 -17.39
CA MET A 198 -30.25 8.57 -16.90
C MET A 198 -28.79 8.58 -17.38
N SER A 199 -28.13 7.42 -17.45
CA SER A 199 -26.79 7.26 -18.00
C SER A 199 -26.74 7.58 -19.49
N SER A 200 -27.67 7.02 -20.28
CA SER A 200 -27.73 7.22 -21.72
C SER A 200 -28.07 8.66 -22.10
N ASN A 201 -29.06 9.28 -21.44
CA ASN A 201 -29.51 10.63 -21.78
C ASN A 201 -28.44 11.69 -21.50
N ASN A 202 -27.56 11.44 -20.54
CA ASN A 202 -26.50 12.38 -20.16
C ASN A 202 -25.12 12.00 -20.73
N ASN A 203 -25.01 10.86 -21.44
CA ASN A 203 -23.74 10.31 -21.92
C ASN A 203 -22.67 10.17 -20.80
N VAL A 204 -23.11 9.75 -19.61
CA VAL A 204 -22.25 9.55 -18.42
C VAL A 204 -22.24 8.08 -18.06
N LYS A 205 -21.12 7.55 -17.54
CA LYS A 205 -21.03 6.13 -17.15
C LYS A 205 -22.03 5.83 -16.03
N LEU A 206 -22.68 4.67 -16.11
CA LEU A 206 -23.70 4.22 -15.16
C LEU A 206 -23.24 4.31 -13.69
N LYS A 207 -21.97 3.97 -13.41
CA LYS A 207 -21.38 4.04 -12.07
C LYS A 207 -21.32 5.46 -11.50
N ASP A 208 -21.10 6.46 -12.36
CA ASP A 208 -20.99 7.86 -11.95
C ASP A 208 -22.40 8.44 -11.69
N VAL A 209 -23.40 8.03 -12.48
CA VAL A 209 -24.81 8.35 -12.21
C VAL A 209 -25.26 7.74 -10.88
N ALA A 210 -24.90 6.49 -10.62
CA ALA A 210 -25.20 5.83 -9.34
C ALA A 210 -24.55 6.55 -8.16
N ALA A 211 -23.26 6.93 -8.28
CA ALA A 211 -22.56 7.70 -7.26
C ALA A 211 -23.23 9.06 -6.99
N ALA A 212 -23.68 9.77 -8.02
CA ALA A 212 -24.39 11.05 -7.88
C ALA A 212 -25.71 10.90 -7.11
N ILE A 213 -26.47 9.84 -7.35
CA ILE A 213 -27.73 9.55 -6.64
C ILE A 213 -27.47 9.24 -5.16
N VAL A 214 -26.46 8.42 -4.87
CA VAL A 214 -26.06 8.11 -3.49
C VAL A 214 -25.62 9.38 -2.75
N TYR A 215 -24.81 10.22 -3.41
CA TYR A 215 -24.36 11.50 -2.84
C TYR A 215 -25.52 12.45 -2.54
N GLN A 216 -26.48 12.61 -3.47
CA GLN A 216 -27.66 13.45 -3.27
C GLN A 216 -28.55 12.96 -2.14
N ALA A 217 -28.68 11.65 -1.94
CA ALA A 217 -29.46 11.08 -0.85
C ALA A 217 -28.79 11.27 0.52
N ALA A 218 -27.46 11.32 0.57
CA ALA A 218 -26.68 11.55 1.78
C ALA A 218 -26.56 13.05 2.16
N ALA A 219 -26.77 13.96 1.20
CA ALA A 219 -26.67 15.40 1.44
C ALA A 219 -27.78 15.89 2.40
N PRO A 220 -27.46 16.75 3.39
CA PRO A 220 -28.44 17.25 4.34
C PRO A 220 -29.51 18.07 3.60
N ARG A 221 -30.79 17.76 3.86
CA ARG A 221 -31.93 18.49 3.28
C ARG A 221 -31.82 19.96 3.69
N ARG A 222 -31.56 20.85 2.72
CA ARG A 222 -31.71 22.29 2.92
C ARG A 222 -33.16 22.56 3.30
N GLY A 223 -33.34 22.95 4.57
CA GLY A 223 -34.64 23.20 5.17
C GLY A 223 -35.43 24.26 4.40
N ARG A 224 -36.73 24.03 4.33
CA ARG A 224 -37.75 24.96 3.82
C ARG A 224 -38.46 25.59 5.01
#